data_AF-A0A0J6FRS4-F1
#
_entry.id   AF-A0A0J6FRS4-F1
#
_cell.length_a   1.000
_cell.length_b   1.000
_cell.length_c   1.000
_cell.angle_alpha   90.00
_cell.angle_beta   90.00
_cell.angle_gamma   90.00
#
_symmetry.space_group_name_H-M   'P 1'
#
loop_
_entity.id
_entity.type
_entity.pdbx_description
1 polymer ?
#
loop_
_entity_poly.entity_id
_entity_poly.type
_entity_poly.pdbx_seq_one_letter_code
_entity_poly.pdbx_strand_id
1 'polypeptide(L)'
;MSSVPKARRSNVSGLTVTPDKWDYYPSIERSDVKSCSFTNLSSSTHIRHSKLNDVHVLSENGRGSYIERCDLSRCTISDSYIERSRLRDSRASHVGRMDRSTASRSEFVGAQTVERSSFQDSRVGGQTAVSRSEVKKCSLGGGSRVQDSVLDRVSLWDSTADRVVLKNCDVKDCKMSKTNLSGMVLRYGIWNNGDLVGRTSREHEVIATSLEEWNAREERDAEAGEQEGQVNSGDPPHQAVATAPTTSAPVSESRSPLTLHIETQKEIAPPSYTSLHAQEDADVRMRREGSLLHQTPTSDGFSDITELVDNDNTEYKNDARVQKRMVLPPPYEPVMH
;
A
#
# COMPACT_ATOMS: atom_id res chain seq x y z
N MET A 1 -20.60 24.54 -27.10
CA MET A 1 -19.31 23.99 -27.59
C MET A 1 -18.64 23.28 -26.44
N SER A 2 -18.60 21.95 -26.45
CA SER A 2 -17.71 21.13 -25.61
C SER A 2 -17.68 19.75 -26.24
N SER A 3 -16.65 19.46 -27.03
CA SER A 3 -16.51 18.11 -27.58
C SER A 3 -15.09 17.63 -27.30
N VAL A 4 -14.98 16.65 -26.40
CA VAL A 4 -13.99 15.58 -26.56
C VAL A 4 -14.77 14.30 -26.76
N PRO A 5 -15.34 14.05 -27.96
CA PRO A 5 -16.10 12.84 -28.18
C PRO A 5 -15.10 11.70 -28.39
N LYS A 6 -14.07 11.92 -29.21
CA LYS A 6 -12.97 10.98 -29.46
C LYS A 6 -11.72 11.75 -29.92
N ALA A 7 -10.68 11.82 -29.09
CA ALA A 7 -9.38 12.37 -29.45
C ALA A 7 -8.40 11.24 -29.73
N ARG A 8 -8.05 11.03 -31.00
CA ARG A 8 -7.15 9.95 -31.40
C ARG A 8 -5.93 10.49 -32.10
N ARG A 9 -4.73 10.16 -31.60
CA ARG A 9 -3.46 10.68 -32.13
C ARG A 9 -3.44 12.21 -32.21
N SER A 10 -3.98 12.85 -31.18
CA SER A 10 -4.19 14.30 -31.14
C SER A 10 -3.29 14.95 -30.11
N ASN A 11 -3.02 16.24 -30.30
CA ASN A 11 -2.46 17.10 -29.27
C ASN A 11 -3.60 17.95 -28.72
N VAL A 12 -3.93 17.77 -27.44
CA VAL A 12 -5.02 18.48 -26.76
C VAL A 12 -4.41 19.30 -25.64
N SER A 13 -4.66 20.61 -25.60
CA SER A 13 -4.06 21.47 -24.58
C SER A 13 -5.00 22.57 -24.11
N GLY A 14 -4.90 22.94 -22.83
CA GLY A 14 -5.61 24.09 -22.26
C GLY A 14 -7.13 23.94 -22.26
N LEU A 15 -7.62 22.70 -22.25
CA LEU A 15 -9.04 22.40 -22.41
C LEU A 15 -9.66 22.00 -21.06
N THR A 16 -10.72 22.70 -20.67
CA THR A 16 -11.56 22.33 -19.52
C THR A 16 -12.92 21.85 -20.04
N VAL A 17 -13.28 20.61 -19.71
CA VAL A 17 -14.52 19.97 -20.13
C VAL A 17 -15.28 19.50 -18.89
N THR A 18 -16.37 20.21 -18.59
CA THR A 18 -17.24 19.96 -17.43
C THR A 18 -18.70 19.83 -17.86
N PRO A 19 -19.08 18.73 -18.53
CA PRO A 19 -20.47 18.58 -18.97
C PRO A 19 -21.35 18.12 -17.80
N ASP A 20 -22.60 18.59 -17.74
CA ASP A 20 -23.58 18.11 -16.75
C ASP A 20 -23.90 16.62 -16.94
N LYS A 21 -23.80 16.16 -18.19
CA LYS A 21 -23.86 14.75 -18.59
C LYS A 21 -23.10 14.57 -19.90
N TRP A 22 -22.38 13.46 -20.03
CA TRP A 22 -21.76 13.08 -21.29
C TRP A 22 -22.81 12.43 -22.21
N ASP A 23 -23.19 13.12 -23.29
CA ASP A 23 -24.04 12.57 -24.36
C ASP A 23 -23.31 11.48 -25.17
N TYR A 24 -21.97 11.56 -25.22
CA TYR A 24 -21.08 10.59 -25.83
C TYR A 24 -19.92 10.27 -24.90
N TYR A 25 -19.50 9.01 -24.90
CA TYR A 25 -18.41 8.50 -24.06
C TYR A 25 -17.06 9.05 -24.51
N PRO A 26 -16.40 9.93 -23.71
CA PRO A 26 -15.13 10.52 -24.11
C PRO A 26 -14.07 9.43 -24.24
N SER A 27 -13.42 9.38 -25.40
CA SER A 27 -12.30 8.46 -25.64
C SER A 27 -11.07 9.23 -26.07
N ILE A 28 -9.96 9.02 -25.37
CA ILE A 28 -8.67 9.60 -25.70
C ILE A 28 -7.71 8.44 -25.97
N GLU A 29 -7.19 8.34 -27.19
CA GLU A 29 -6.33 7.23 -27.59
C GLU A 29 -5.07 7.71 -28.30
N ARG A 30 -3.89 7.29 -27.84
CA ARG A 30 -2.60 7.62 -28.47
C ARG A 30 -2.34 9.12 -28.61
N SER A 31 -2.82 9.91 -27.67
CA SER A 31 -2.79 11.38 -27.74
C SER A 31 -1.80 11.98 -26.72
N ASP A 32 -1.40 13.22 -26.95
CA ASP A 32 -0.66 14.04 -25.98
C ASP A 32 -1.62 15.10 -25.43
N VAL A 33 -1.87 15.06 -24.12
CA VAL A 33 -2.86 15.91 -23.43
C VAL A 33 -2.14 16.72 -22.36
N LYS A 34 -2.26 18.05 -22.40
CA LYS A 34 -1.52 18.95 -21.52
C LYS A 34 -2.40 20.03 -20.90
N SER A 35 -2.31 20.23 -19.59
CA SER A 35 -3.02 21.31 -18.89
C SER A 35 -4.52 21.31 -19.20
N CYS A 36 -5.14 20.13 -19.04
CA CYS A 36 -6.54 19.90 -19.34
C CYS A 36 -7.28 19.44 -18.08
N SER A 37 -8.58 19.71 -18.01
CA SER A 37 -9.44 19.22 -16.95
C SER A 37 -10.67 18.53 -17.54
N PHE A 38 -10.89 17.29 -17.15
CA PHE A 38 -12.05 16.49 -17.51
C PHE A 38 -12.80 16.12 -16.24
N THR A 39 -14.05 16.59 -16.12
CA THR A 39 -14.89 16.31 -14.95
C THR A 39 -16.16 15.55 -15.33
N ASN A 40 -16.87 15.07 -14.31
CA ASN A 40 -18.09 14.27 -14.45
C ASN A 40 -17.89 13.06 -15.39
N LEU A 41 -16.69 12.46 -15.35
CA LEU A 41 -16.39 11.29 -16.14
C LEU A 41 -17.14 10.07 -15.61
N SER A 42 -17.56 9.18 -16.51
CA SER A 42 -18.23 7.92 -16.16
C SER A 42 -17.41 6.70 -16.59
N SER A 43 -17.89 5.50 -16.23
CA SER A 43 -17.28 4.20 -16.56
C SER A 43 -17.13 3.90 -18.06
N SER A 44 -17.76 4.70 -18.89
CA SER A 44 -17.63 4.63 -20.34
C SER A 44 -16.43 5.41 -20.89
N THR A 45 -15.80 6.25 -20.05
CA THR A 45 -14.65 7.07 -20.42
C THR A 45 -13.40 6.21 -20.51
N HIS A 46 -12.69 6.31 -21.63
CA HIS A 46 -11.48 5.53 -21.87
C HIS A 46 -10.33 6.42 -22.33
N ILE A 47 -9.28 6.48 -21.52
CA ILE A 47 -8.03 7.16 -21.83
C ILE A 47 -6.95 6.09 -21.98
N ARG A 48 -6.50 5.85 -23.20
CA ARG A 48 -5.58 4.75 -23.52
C ARG A 48 -4.35 5.20 -24.27
N HIS A 49 -3.22 4.57 -24.00
CA HIS A 49 -1.97 4.76 -24.76
C HIS A 49 -1.52 6.22 -24.90
N SER A 50 -1.90 7.08 -23.95
CA SER A 50 -1.76 8.52 -24.08
C SER A 50 -0.75 9.08 -23.07
N LYS A 51 -0.20 10.25 -23.39
CA LYS A 51 0.63 11.04 -22.47
C LYS A 51 -0.23 12.14 -21.88
N LEU A 52 -0.33 12.17 -20.56
CA LEU A 52 -1.08 13.19 -19.83
C LEU A 52 -0.08 13.95 -18.97
N ASN A 53 -0.05 15.26 -19.14
CA ASN A 53 0.79 16.14 -18.36
C ASN A 53 -0.06 17.26 -17.77
N ASP A 54 -0.05 17.42 -16.45
CA ASP A 54 -0.83 18.47 -15.78
C ASP A 54 -2.33 18.33 -16.12
N VAL A 55 -2.87 17.11 -15.99
CA VAL A 55 -4.26 16.80 -16.35
C VAL A 55 -5.07 16.41 -15.11
N HIS A 56 -6.27 16.97 -15.00
CA HIS A 56 -7.28 16.55 -14.04
C HIS A 56 -8.25 15.58 -14.70
N VAL A 57 -8.35 14.36 -14.15
CA VAL A 57 -9.29 13.31 -14.59
C VAL A 57 -10.19 13.00 -13.40
N LEU A 58 -11.35 13.64 -13.36
CA LEU A 58 -12.25 13.58 -12.22
C LEU A 58 -13.53 12.84 -12.63
N SER A 59 -13.66 11.62 -12.13
CA SER A 59 -14.89 10.84 -12.22
C SER A 59 -15.81 11.15 -11.04
N GLU A 60 -17.12 11.10 -11.27
CA GLU A 60 -18.12 11.33 -10.23
C GLU A 60 -18.98 10.08 -9.99
N ASN A 61 -19.53 9.97 -8.78
CA ASN A 61 -20.49 8.94 -8.37
C ASN A 61 -19.96 7.48 -8.43
N GLY A 62 -18.65 7.27 -8.22
CA GLY A 62 -18.04 5.93 -8.26
C GLY A 62 -18.07 5.27 -9.64
N ARG A 63 -18.47 6.00 -10.70
CA ARG A 63 -18.50 5.51 -12.08
C ARG A 63 -17.14 5.74 -12.71
N GLY A 64 -16.21 4.84 -12.42
CA GLY A 64 -14.81 5.17 -12.65
C GLY A 64 -14.31 5.10 -14.08
N SER A 65 -13.58 6.12 -14.51
CA SER A 65 -12.96 6.17 -15.84
C SER A 65 -11.84 5.15 -15.99
N TYR A 66 -11.60 4.66 -17.21
CA TYR A 66 -10.54 3.70 -17.48
C TYR A 66 -9.31 4.37 -18.07
N ILE A 67 -8.20 4.30 -17.34
CA ILE A 67 -6.89 4.81 -17.75
C ILE A 67 -5.96 3.62 -17.98
N GLU A 68 -5.61 3.33 -19.23
CA GLU A 68 -4.82 2.16 -19.59
C GLU A 68 -3.58 2.53 -20.41
N ARG A 69 -2.40 2.00 -20.02
CA ARG A 69 -1.14 2.17 -20.76
C ARG A 69 -0.78 3.63 -21.00
N CYS A 70 -1.06 4.48 -20.02
CA CYS A 70 -0.79 5.91 -20.10
C CYS A 70 0.50 6.29 -19.36
N ASP A 71 1.08 7.41 -19.76
CA ASP A 71 2.15 8.10 -19.03
C ASP A 71 1.56 9.35 -18.41
N LEU A 72 1.41 9.35 -17.09
CA LEU A 72 0.71 10.35 -16.29
C LEU A 72 1.74 11.12 -15.48
N SER A 73 1.83 12.43 -15.70
CA SER A 73 2.79 13.29 -15.04
C SER A 73 2.11 14.54 -14.49
N ARG A 74 2.26 14.80 -13.19
CA ARG A 74 1.55 15.91 -12.51
C ARG A 74 0.03 15.86 -12.69
N CYS A 75 -0.54 14.66 -12.71
CA CYS A 75 -1.97 14.50 -12.90
C CYS A 75 -2.70 14.36 -11.56
N THR A 76 -3.95 14.80 -11.51
CA THR A 76 -4.88 14.48 -10.43
C THR A 76 -5.97 13.58 -10.97
N ILE A 77 -6.09 12.38 -10.40
CA ILE A 77 -7.01 11.35 -10.85
C ILE A 77 -7.92 10.99 -9.69
N SER A 78 -9.24 11.02 -9.89
CA SER A 78 -10.19 10.54 -8.88
C SER A 78 -11.08 9.45 -9.44
N ASP A 79 -11.51 8.54 -8.57
CA ASP A 79 -12.60 7.60 -8.82
C ASP A 79 -12.39 6.85 -10.14
N SER A 80 -11.21 6.29 -10.40
CA SER A 80 -10.86 5.72 -11.70
C SER A 80 -10.20 4.35 -11.58
N TYR A 81 -10.09 3.65 -12.71
CA TYR A 81 -9.34 2.41 -12.87
C TYR A 81 -8.06 2.68 -13.64
N ILE A 82 -6.93 2.22 -13.12
CA ILE A 82 -5.61 2.50 -13.68
C ILE A 82 -4.90 1.17 -13.97
N GLU A 83 -4.63 0.90 -15.24
CA GLU A 83 -3.96 -0.34 -15.63
C GLU A 83 -2.74 -0.07 -16.51
N ARG A 84 -1.64 -0.80 -16.25
CA ARG A 84 -0.39 -0.76 -17.05
C ARG A 84 0.16 0.64 -17.29
N SER A 85 -0.06 1.55 -16.35
CA SER A 85 0.26 2.97 -16.52
C SER A 85 1.46 3.39 -15.67
N ARG A 86 2.07 4.51 -16.04
CA ARG A 86 3.15 5.14 -15.29
C ARG A 86 2.63 6.43 -14.68
N LEU A 87 2.83 6.60 -13.38
CA LEU A 87 2.46 7.80 -12.64
C LEU A 87 3.72 8.43 -12.07
N ARG A 88 3.85 9.73 -12.30
CA ARG A 88 4.98 10.51 -11.80
C ARG A 88 4.47 11.83 -11.26
N ASP A 89 4.91 12.20 -10.05
CA ASP A 89 4.55 13.48 -9.44
C ASP A 89 3.00 13.69 -9.42
N SER A 90 2.22 12.61 -9.29
CA SER A 90 0.76 12.61 -9.49
C SER A 90 0.00 12.24 -8.21
N ARG A 91 -1.27 12.61 -8.15
CA ARG A 91 -2.18 12.25 -7.07
C ARG A 91 -3.34 11.42 -7.60
N ALA A 92 -3.61 10.29 -6.97
CA ALA A 92 -4.72 9.42 -7.30
C ALA A 92 -5.55 9.11 -6.05
N SER A 93 -6.85 9.41 -6.08
CA SER A 93 -7.76 9.22 -4.94
C SER A 93 -8.96 8.37 -5.32
N HIS A 94 -9.44 7.54 -4.38
CA HIS A 94 -10.62 6.68 -4.59
C HIS A 94 -10.51 5.78 -5.83
N VAL A 95 -9.30 5.35 -6.17
CA VAL A 95 -9.04 4.48 -7.33
C VAL A 95 -9.67 3.11 -7.06
N GLY A 96 -10.61 2.69 -7.91
CA GLY A 96 -11.29 1.40 -7.74
C GLY A 96 -10.34 0.22 -7.94
N ARG A 97 -9.44 0.31 -8.91
CA ARG A 97 -8.38 -0.70 -9.11
C ARG A 97 -7.17 -0.11 -9.79
N MET A 98 -5.99 -0.50 -9.31
CA MET A 98 -4.71 -0.27 -9.98
C MET A 98 -4.01 -1.60 -10.23
N ASP A 99 -3.72 -1.94 -11.50
CA ASP A 99 -3.01 -3.18 -11.85
C ASP A 99 -1.79 -2.90 -12.73
N ARG A 100 -0.70 -3.65 -12.50
CA ARG A 100 0.53 -3.66 -13.32
C ARG A 100 1.09 -2.26 -13.62
N SER A 101 0.94 -1.34 -12.69
CA SER A 101 1.28 0.06 -12.89
C SER A 101 2.49 0.44 -12.04
N THR A 102 3.15 1.53 -12.42
CA THR A 102 4.31 2.06 -11.69
C THR A 102 4.02 3.47 -11.25
N ALA A 103 4.38 3.83 -10.02
CA ALA A 103 4.19 5.15 -9.48
C ALA A 103 5.45 5.67 -8.79
N SER A 104 5.80 6.92 -9.04
CA SER A 104 6.96 7.58 -8.44
C SER A 104 6.61 8.98 -7.94
N ARG A 105 7.06 9.34 -6.73
CA ARG A 105 6.77 10.64 -6.11
C ARG A 105 5.28 11.00 -6.17
N SER A 106 4.43 10.01 -5.93
CA SER A 106 3.00 10.12 -6.14
C SER A 106 2.25 9.80 -4.85
N GLU A 107 1.00 10.24 -4.77
CA GLU A 107 0.15 10.07 -3.59
C GLU A 107 -1.10 9.26 -3.97
N PHE A 108 -1.37 8.21 -3.20
CA PHE A 108 -2.52 7.34 -3.34
C PHE A 108 -3.32 7.32 -2.03
N VAL A 109 -4.58 7.73 -2.10
CA VAL A 109 -5.47 7.74 -0.93
C VAL A 109 -6.78 7.05 -1.29
N GLY A 110 -7.17 6.04 -0.52
CA GLY A 110 -8.45 5.36 -0.75
C GLY A 110 -8.46 4.47 -1.99
N ALA A 111 -7.31 3.95 -2.43
CA ALA A 111 -7.29 3.01 -3.54
C ALA A 111 -7.82 1.65 -3.07
N GLN A 112 -8.95 1.18 -3.61
CA GLN A 112 -9.58 -0.05 -3.10
C GLN A 112 -8.69 -1.28 -3.29
N THR A 113 -8.08 -1.43 -4.47
CA THR A 113 -7.19 -2.56 -4.76
C THR A 113 -6.05 -2.13 -5.66
N VAL A 114 -4.84 -2.49 -5.24
CA VAL A 114 -3.58 -2.28 -5.93
C VAL A 114 -2.90 -3.63 -6.10
N GLU A 115 -2.58 -3.99 -7.33
CA GLU A 115 -2.10 -5.32 -7.67
C GLU A 115 -0.92 -5.27 -8.64
N ARG A 116 0.09 -6.13 -8.43
CA ARG A 116 1.25 -6.28 -9.33
C ARG A 116 1.92 -4.96 -9.72
N SER A 117 1.91 -3.99 -8.81
CA SER A 117 2.33 -2.63 -9.10
C SER A 117 3.61 -2.29 -8.34
N SER A 118 4.30 -1.24 -8.78
CA SER A 118 5.53 -0.76 -8.14
C SER A 118 5.38 0.68 -7.70
N PHE A 119 5.74 0.97 -6.46
CA PHE A 119 5.70 2.31 -5.87
C PHE A 119 7.09 2.71 -5.42
N GLN A 120 7.48 3.94 -5.74
CA GLN A 120 8.75 4.51 -5.32
C GLN A 120 8.58 5.93 -4.80
N ASP A 121 9.20 6.26 -3.68
CA ASP A 121 9.21 7.62 -3.12
C ASP A 121 7.78 8.19 -2.98
N SER A 122 6.80 7.33 -2.68
CA SER A 122 5.37 7.63 -2.80
C SER A 122 4.64 7.46 -1.45
N ARG A 123 3.45 8.04 -1.35
CA ARG A 123 2.57 7.86 -0.18
C ARG A 123 1.37 7.01 -0.57
N VAL A 124 1.06 5.97 0.20
CA VAL A 124 -0.08 5.09 0.00
C VAL A 124 -0.86 4.97 1.29
N GLY A 125 -2.15 5.29 1.30
CA GLY A 125 -2.94 5.20 2.52
C GLY A 125 -4.45 5.21 2.31
N GLY A 126 -5.18 5.32 3.42
CA GLY A 126 -6.64 5.35 3.43
C GLY A 126 -7.24 3.99 3.07
N GLN A 127 -6.97 2.96 3.88
CA GLN A 127 -7.53 1.61 3.72
C GLN A 127 -7.26 0.98 2.34
N THR A 128 -6.02 1.11 1.86
CA THR A 128 -5.64 0.58 0.55
C THR A 128 -5.24 -0.89 0.66
N ALA A 129 -5.76 -1.75 -0.22
CA ALA A 129 -5.32 -3.14 -0.34
C ALA A 129 -4.22 -3.28 -1.40
N VAL A 130 -2.97 -3.47 -0.97
CA VAL A 130 -1.80 -3.66 -1.82
C VAL A 130 -1.44 -5.14 -1.88
N SER A 131 -1.35 -5.71 -3.08
CA SER A 131 -1.00 -7.12 -3.26
C SER A 131 0.00 -7.36 -4.38
N ARG A 132 0.86 -8.37 -4.22
CA ARG A 132 1.84 -8.78 -5.25
C ARG A 132 2.70 -7.63 -5.78
N SER A 133 2.98 -6.65 -4.95
CA SER A 133 3.54 -5.37 -5.36
C SER A 133 4.91 -5.13 -4.76
N GLU A 134 5.66 -4.20 -5.34
CA GLU A 134 6.94 -3.74 -4.82
C GLU A 134 6.81 -2.29 -4.34
N VAL A 135 7.20 -2.02 -3.10
CA VAL A 135 7.04 -0.70 -2.48
C VAL A 135 8.39 -0.26 -1.92
N LYS A 136 8.94 0.85 -2.43
CA LYS A 136 10.29 1.33 -2.09
C LYS A 136 10.29 2.77 -1.63
N LYS A 137 10.92 3.06 -0.47
CA LYS A 137 11.03 4.44 0.05
C LYS A 137 9.67 5.14 0.18
N CYS A 138 8.65 4.38 0.55
CA CYS A 138 7.29 4.88 0.63
C CYS A 138 6.83 4.99 2.08
N SER A 139 5.72 5.69 2.26
CA SER A 139 4.99 5.72 3.51
C SER A 139 3.64 5.02 3.30
N LEU A 140 3.36 3.96 4.05
CA LEU A 140 2.17 3.13 3.90
C LEU A 140 1.40 3.05 5.22
N GLY A 141 0.12 3.46 5.25
CA GLY A 141 -0.64 3.36 6.50
C GLY A 141 -2.14 3.63 6.44
N GLY A 142 -2.74 3.81 7.62
CA GLY A 142 -4.14 4.19 7.79
C GLY A 142 -5.11 3.05 7.46
N GLY A 143 -4.99 1.93 8.17
CA GLY A 143 -5.81 0.73 7.99
C GLY A 143 -5.54 -0.04 6.69
N SER A 144 -4.37 0.14 6.08
CA SER A 144 -4.05 -0.50 4.80
C SER A 144 -3.70 -1.98 4.97
N ARG A 145 -3.97 -2.78 3.94
CA ARG A 145 -3.65 -4.22 3.92
C ARG A 145 -2.61 -4.49 2.84
N VAL A 146 -1.49 -5.08 3.21
CA VAL A 146 -0.40 -5.44 2.30
C VAL A 146 -0.24 -6.95 2.27
N GLN A 147 -0.20 -7.54 1.08
CA GLN A 147 -0.14 -8.99 0.93
C GLN A 147 0.82 -9.44 -0.18
N ASP A 148 1.56 -10.53 0.02
CA ASP A 148 2.39 -11.15 -1.02
C ASP A 148 3.35 -10.13 -1.70
N SER A 149 3.86 -9.16 -0.94
CA SER A 149 4.54 -7.96 -1.47
C SER A 149 5.94 -7.79 -0.87
N VAL A 150 6.77 -7.00 -1.54
CA VAL A 150 8.11 -6.64 -1.05
C VAL A 150 8.13 -5.17 -0.70
N LEU A 151 8.48 -4.84 0.54
CA LEU A 151 8.70 -3.46 0.98
C LEU A 151 10.17 -3.24 1.35
N ASP A 152 10.75 -2.16 0.84
CA ASP A 152 12.13 -1.76 1.12
C ASP A 152 12.20 -0.28 1.51
N ARG A 153 12.74 0.03 2.69
CA ARG A 153 12.78 1.38 3.28
C ARG A 153 11.40 2.02 3.35
N VAL A 154 10.41 1.25 3.79
CA VAL A 154 9.03 1.73 3.94
C VAL A 154 8.74 2.01 5.41
N SER A 155 8.11 3.16 5.67
CA SER A 155 7.43 3.38 6.95
C SER A 155 6.03 2.81 6.83
N LEU A 156 5.72 1.80 7.64
CA LEU A 156 4.45 1.07 7.65
C LEU A 156 3.78 1.30 9.02
N TRP A 157 2.58 1.86 9.05
CA TRP A 157 1.87 2.09 10.31
C TRP A 157 0.38 1.77 10.25
N ASP A 158 -0.19 1.35 11.39
CA ASP A 158 -1.63 1.08 11.54
C ASP A 158 -2.18 0.23 10.38
N SER A 159 -1.54 -0.91 10.10
CA SER A 159 -1.77 -1.69 8.88
C SER A 159 -1.64 -3.19 9.13
N THR A 160 -2.13 -4.00 8.18
CA THR A 160 -1.94 -5.46 8.19
C THR A 160 -0.97 -5.88 7.08
N ALA A 161 0.05 -6.65 7.40
CA ALA A 161 1.01 -7.20 6.43
C ALA A 161 1.01 -8.74 6.47
N ASP A 162 0.66 -9.39 5.37
CA ASP A 162 0.57 -10.85 5.28
C ASP A 162 1.42 -11.41 4.12
N ARG A 163 2.30 -12.38 4.41
CA ARG A 163 3.25 -12.94 3.42
C ARG A 163 4.10 -11.87 2.73
N VAL A 164 4.60 -10.95 3.53
CA VAL A 164 5.36 -9.80 3.06
C VAL A 164 6.86 -10.02 3.28
N VAL A 165 7.70 -9.41 2.45
CA VAL A 165 9.14 -9.27 2.72
C VAL A 165 9.43 -7.82 3.10
N LEU A 166 9.89 -7.59 4.33
CA LEU A 166 10.28 -6.26 4.83
C LEU A 166 11.80 -6.13 4.80
N LYS A 167 12.30 -5.03 4.21
CA LYS A 167 13.72 -4.70 4.13
C LYS A 167 13.95 -3.28 4.65
N ASN A 168 14.69 -3.13 5.73
CA ASN A 168 15.01 -1.81 6.31
C ASN A 168 13.74 -0.94 6.52
N CYS A 169 12.63 -1.56 6.92
CA CYS A 169 11.35 -0.88 7.12
C CYS A 169 11.22 -0.44 8.57
N ASP A 170 10.55 0.70 8.77
CA ASP A 170 10.05 1.13 10.07
C ASP A 170 8.59 0.68 10.18
N VAL A 171 8.25 -0.09 11.21
CA VAL A 171 6.92 -0.71 11.36
C VAL A 171 6.35 -0.37 12.73
N LYS A 172 5.17 0.24 12.74
CA LYS A 172 4.49 0.67 13.97
C LYS A 172 3.02 0.27 13.98
N ASP A 173 2.50 -0.24 15.09
CA ASP A 173 1.07 -0.54 15.26
C ASP A 173 0.49 -1.44 14.14
N CYS A 174 1.26 -2.41 13.65
CA CYS A 174 0.86 -3.29 12.55
C CYS A 174 0.65 -4.73 12.98
N LYS A 175 -0.33 -5.39 12.37
CA LYS A 175 -0.50 -6.85 12.46
C LYS A 175 0.26 -7.52 11.34
N MET A 176 1.22 -8.38 11.67
CA MET A 176 2.03 -9.09 10.67
C MET A 176 1.74 -10.59 10.70
N SER A 177 1.73 -11.24 9.54
CA SER A 177 1.64 -12.70 9.48
C SER A 177 2.43 -13.25 8.31
N LYS A 178 3.13 -14.37 8.53
CA LYS A 178 3.95 -15.09 7.56
C LYS A 178 4.96 -14.18 6.84
N THR A 179 5.47 -13.18 7.55
CA THR A 179 6.32 -12.12 6.99
C THR A 179 7.80 -12.48 7.18
N ASN A 180 8.61 -12.20 6.16
CA ASN A 180 10.07 -12.34 6.20
C ASN A 180 10.70 -10.98 6.51
N LEU A 181 11.50 -10.92 7.58
CA LEU A 181 12.18 -9.73 8.05
C LEU A 181 13.65 -9.81 7.63
N SER A 182 14.13 -8.85 6.84
CA SER A 182 15.53 -8.77 6.42
C SER A 182 16.08 -7.36 6.65
N GLY A 183 17.35 -7.25 7.04
CA GLY A 183 17.92 -5.96 7.47
C GLY A 183 17.40 -5.45 8.82
N MET A 184 16.82 -6.35 9.63
CA MET A 184 16.41 -6.07 11.01
C MET A 184 17.22 -6.97 11.95
N VAL A 185 17.56 -6.45 13.12
CA VAL A 185 18.19 -7.20 14.21
C VAL A 185 17.10 -7.58 15.21
N LEU A 186 16.86 -8.89 15.30
CA LEU A 186 15.92 -9.49 16.22
C LEU A 186 16.71 -10.32 17.25
N ARG A 187 16.80 -9.84 18.50
CA ARG A 187 17.46 -10.58 19.60
C ARG A 187 16.49 -10.83 20.74
N TYR A 188 16.74 -11.91 21.48
CA TYR A 188 16.02 -12.29 22.70
C TYR A 188 14.51 -12.60 22.55
N GLY A 189 13.97 -12.56 21.34
CA GLY A 189 12.59 -12.93 21.00
C GLY A 189 12.48 -14.26 20.28
N ILE A 190 11.39 -14.99 20.52
CA ILE A 190 10.95 -16.13 19.69
C ILE A 190 9.94 -15.59 18.69
N TRP A 191 10.27 -15.68 17.41
CA TRP A 191 9.46 -15.13 16.33
C TRP A 191 8.84 -16.25 15.52
N ASN A 192 7.52 -16.22 15.35
CA ASN A 192 6.82 -17.14 14.47
C ASN A 192 6.03 -16.32 13.46
N ASN A 193 6.28 -16.53 12.17
CA ASN A 193 5.55 -15.82 11.11
C ASN A 193 5.64 -14.28 11.17
N GLY A 194 6.69 -13.73 11.78
CA GLY A 194 6.87 -12.29 11.97
C GLY A 194 6.29 -11.74 13.28
N ASP A 195 5.57 -12.56 14.06
CA ASP A 195 5.04 -12.20 15.37
C ASP A 195 5.98 -12.63 16.50
N LEU A 196 6.14 -11.78 17.51
CA LEU A 196 6.81 -12.13 18.75
C LEU A 196 5.90 -13.03 19.57
N VAL A 197 6.19 -14.34 19.57
CA VAL A 197 5.40 -15.35 20.29
C VAL A 197 6.02 -15.76 21.61
N GLY A 198 7.21 -15.23 21.93
CA GLY A 198 7.87 -15.53 23.19
C GLY A 198 9.21 -14.83 23.33
N ARG A 199 9.91 -15.14 24.42
CA ARG A 199 11.24 -14.61 24.72
C ARG A 199 12.22 -15.75 24.88
N THR A 200 13.45 -15.59 24.39
CA THR A 200 14.52 -16.58 24.59
C THR A 200 15.34 -16.32 25.85
N SER A 201 15.25 -15.12 26.44
CA SER A 201 15.90 -14.76 27.71
C SER A 201 14.93 -14.05 28.65
N ARG A 202 15.08 -14.31 29.96
CA ARG A 202 14.37 -13.59 31.03
C ARG A 202 15.11 -12.34 31.49
N GLU A 203 16.41 -12.27 31.25
CA GLU A 203 17.29 -11.19 31.71
C GLU A 203 17.37 -10.04 30.70
N HIS A 204 17.20 -10.35 29.41
CA HIS A 204 17.34 -9.38 28.32
C HIS A 204 15.97 -9.03 27.73
N GLU A 205 15.75 -7.75 27.42
CA GLU A 205 14.58 -7.28 26.68
C GLU A 205 14.61 -7.78 25.23
N VAL A 206 13.44 -7.99 24.62
CA VAL A 206 13.38 -8.35 23.20
C VAL A 206 13.81 -7.15 22.38
N ILE A 207 14.83 -7.34 21.56
CA ILE A 207 15.33 -6.30 20.67
C ILE A 207 14.76 -6.57 19.29
N ALA A 208 14.08 -5.57 18.74
CA ALA A 208 13.66 -5.53 17.35
C ALA A 208 14.00 -4.14 16.79
N THR A 209 15.16 -4.02 16.16
CA THR A 209 15.67 -2.75 15.62
C THR A 209 16.16 -2.94 14.19
N SER A 210 16.42 -1.85 13.47
CA SER A 210 17.06 -1.92 12.15
C SER A 210 18.53 -2.31 12.28
N LEU A 211 19.11 -2.92 11.25
CA LEU A 211 20.55 -3.24 11.24
C LEU A 211 21.42 -1.98 11.34
N GLU A 212 20.98 -0.86 10.75
CA GLU A 212 21.68 0.42 10.84
C GLU A 212 21.67 0.98 12.26
N GLU A 213 20.51 1.01 12.92
CA GLU A 213 20.41 1.50 14.30
C GLU A 213 21.17 0.58 15.27
N TRP A 214 21.18 -0.72 15.02
CA TRP A 214 22.01 -1.67 15.77
C TRP A 214 23.50 -1.32 15.66
N ASN A 215 24.00 -1.11 14.44
CA ASN A 215 25.40 -0.75 14.22
C ASN A 215 25.75 0.58 14.89
N ALA A 216 24.87 1.59 14.79
CA ALA A 216 25.07 2.89 15.44
C ALA A 216 24.99 2.84 16.98
N ARG A 217 24.35 1.82 17.56
CA ARG A 217 24.41 1.56 19.01
C ARG A 217 25.74 0.91 19.38
N GLU A 218 26.14 -0.13 18.66
CA GLU A 218 27.43 -0.82 18.88
C GLU A 218 28.62 0.14 18.76
N GLU A 219 28.62 1.06 17.79
CA GLU A 219 29.66 2.08 17.66
C GLU A 219 29.72 3.02 18.87
N ARG A 220 28.57 3.46 19.40
CA ARG A 220 28.52 4.32 20.60
C ARG A 220 28.95 3.59 21.86
N ASP A 221 28.55 2.33 22.02
CA ASP A 221 28.92 1.52 23.17
C ASP A 221 30.43 1.21 23.15
N ALA A 222 31.04 1.05 21.96
CA ALA A 222 32.48 0.91 21.80
C ALA A 222 33.23 2.20 22.19
N GLU A 223 32.75 3.37 21.76
CA GLU A 223 33.34 4.68 22.12
C GLU A 223 33.22 4.99 23.62
N ALA A 224 32.13 4.60 24.27
CA ALA A 224 31.94 4.78 25.71
C ALA A 224 32.89 3.92 26.55
N GLY A 225 33.17 2.69 26.11
CA GLY A 225 34.12 1.78 26.76
C GLY A 225 35.58 2.26 26.69
N GLU A 226 35.95 3.05 25.68
CA GLU A 226 37.31 3.59 25.55
C GLU A 226 37.56 4.81 26.45
N GLN A 227 36.54 5.59 26.81
CA GLN A 227 36.70 6.76 27.70
C GLN A 227 36.83 6.41 29.19
N GLU A 228 36.28 5.27 29.65
CA GLU A 228 36.46 4.81 31.04
C GLU A 228 37.87 4.25 31.32
N GLY A 229 38.64 3.92 30.28
CA GLY A 229 40.00 3.39 30.40
C GLY A 229 41.10 4.44 30.69
N GLN A 230 40.78 5.74 30.65
CA GLN A 230 41.80 6.80 30.64
C GLN A 230 41.79 7.78 31.85
N VAL A 231 41.05 7.49 32.93
CA VAL A 231 40.95 8.39 34.11
C VAL A 231 41.70 7.91 35.37
N ASN A 232 42.26 6.69 35.39
CA ASN A 232 43.04 6.20 36.55
C ASN A 232 44.56 6.21 36.31
N SER A 233 45.17 7.40 36.31
CA SER A 233 46.58 7.56 36.71
C SER A 233 46.82 8.97 37.28
N GLY A 234 46.38 9.19 38.51
CA GLY A 234 46.60 10.45 39.23
C GLY A 234 46.56 10.23 40.73
N ASP A 235 47.65 9.67 41.28
CA ASP A 235 47.87 9.56 42.72
C ASP A 235 48.10 10.97 43.34
N PRO A 236 47.72 11.19 44.62
CA PRO A 236 47.59 12.52 45.22
C PRO A 236 48.85 12.95 46.01
N PRO A 237 49.09 14.25 46.23
CA PRO A 237 50.04 14.69 47.25
C PRO A 237 49.33 15.06 48.56
N HIS A 238 49.85 14.49 49.65
CA HIS A 238 49.63 14.91 51.03
C HIS A 238 50.17 16.33 51.29
N GLN A 239 49.43 17.20 51.99
CA GLN A 239 49.91 17.94 53.18
C GLN A 239 48.83 18.86 53.83
N ALA A 240 48.37 18.40 55.00
CA ALA A 240 48.22 19.06 56.32
C ALA A 240 47.96 20.59 56.52
N VAL A 241 46.91 20.85 57.33
CA VAL A 241 46.78 21.80 58.49
C VAL A 241 46.00 23.13 58.33
N ALA A 242 44.77 23.09 58.87
CA ALA A 242 44.03 23.99 59.79
C ALA A 242 43.80 25.50 59.49
N THR A 243 42.53 25.94 59.42
CA THR A 243 41.72 26.52 60.53
C THR A 243 40.37 27.06 60.01
N ALA A 244 39.29 26.89 60.79
CA ALA A 244 37.94 27.44 60.57
C ALA A 244 37.89 28.95 60.93
N PRO A 245 36.84 29.77 60.59
CA PRO A 245 35.43 29.54 60.98
C PRO A 245 34.31 29.94 59.96
N THR A 246 33.15 29.29 60.15
CA THR A 246 31.73 29.75 60.07
C THR A 246 31.28 30.73 58.97
N THR A 247 30.22 30.40 58.21
CA THR A 247 28.85 30.98 58.33
C THR A 247 27.94 30.66 57.11
N SER A 248 26.72 30.19 57.42
CA SER A 248 25.42 30.22 56.69
C SER A 248 25.24 29.60 55.28
N ALA A 249 24.36 28.59 55.24
CA ALA A 249 23.49 28.16 54.13
C ALA A 249 22.41 29.24 53.78
N PRO A 250 21.43 29.04 52.85
CA PRO A 250 21.11 27.89 51.97
C PRO A 250 20.95 28.33 50.48
N VAL A 251 20.73 27.49 49.46
CA VAL A 251 19.49 26.77 49.10
C VAL A 251 19.79 25.81 47.93
N SER A 252 19.11 24.67 48.01
CA SER A 252 19.20 23.46 47.20
C SER A 252 18.29 23.50 45.96
N GLU A 253 18.76 23.00 44.81
CA GLU A 253 17.92 22.33 43.80
C GLU A 253 18.73 21.22 43.09
N SER A 254 18.77 20.03 43.69
CA SER A 254 19.19 18.80 43.01
C SER A 254 17.95 18.13 42.41
N ARG A 255 17.86 18.05 41.08
CA ARG A 255 16.90 17.21 40.37
C ARG A 255 17.40 15.76 40.36
N SER A 256 16.73 14.91 41.13
CA SER A 256 16.85 13.45 41.05
C SER A 256 16.03 12.91 39.86
N PRO A 257 16.45 11.82 39.20
CA PRO A 257 15.66 11.14 38.18
C PRO A 257 14.49 10.35 38.80
N LEU A 258 13.37 10.33 38.08
CA LEU A 258 12.11 9.68 38.45
C LEU A 258 12.25 8.15 38.44
N THR A 259 12.26 7.54 39.62
CA THR A 259 12.06 6.09 39.80
C THR A 259 10.55 5.80 39.89
N LEU A 260 10.00 5.10 38.91
CA LEU A 260 8.59 4.68 38.90
C LEU A 260 8.42 3.48 39.83
N HIS A 261 7.88 3.73 41.03
CA HIS A 261 7.48 2.70 41.98
C HIS A 261 6.19 2.03 41.47
N ILE A 262 6.26 0.78 41.03
CA ILE A 262 5.09 -0.06 40.79
C ILE A 262 4.75 -0.75 42.10
N GLU A 263 3.60 -0.38 42.66
CA GLU A 263 3.05 -0.90 43.89
C GLU A 263 2.59 -2.36 43.68
N THR A 264 3.16 -3.28 44.45
CA THR A 264 2.90 -4.72 44.38
C THR A 264 1.48 -5.03 44.87
N GLN A 265 0.54 -5.19 43.95
CA GLN A 265 -0.77 -5.75 44.29
C GLN A 265 -0.71 -7.28 44.40
N LYS A 266 -1.07 -7.71 45.61
CA LYS A 266 -1.44 -9.03 46.12
C LYS A 266 -1.85 -10.07 45.06
N GLU A 267 -0.94 -11.01 44.86
CA GLU A 267 -1.09 -12.44 44.54
C GLU A 267 -2.53 -12.98 44.38
N ILE A 268 -2.94 -13.22 43.13
CA ILE A 268 -3.93 -14.24 42.77
C ILE A 268 -3.22 -15.15 41.76
N ALA A 269 -3.05 -16.42 42.12
CA ALA A 269 -2.42 -17.41 41.25
C ALA A 269 -3.23 -17.60 39.95
N PRO A 270 -2.58 -17.68 38.77
CA PRO A 270 -3.28 -18.00 37.54
C PRO A 270 -3.76 -19.46 37.54
N PRO A 271 -4.92 -19.77 36.95
CA PRO A 271 -5.37 -21.15 36.80
C PRO A 271 -4.38 -21.94 35.94
N SER A 272 -4.07 -23.17 36.39
CA SER A 272 -3.20 -24.09 35.68
C SER A 272 -3.72 -24.40 34.27
N TYR A 273 -2.82 -24.40 33.29
CA TYR A 273 -3.05 -24.53 31.84
C TYR A 273 -3.59 -25.91 31.38
N THR A 274 -4.01 -26.77 32.29
CA THR A 274 -4.50 -28.13 32.03
C THR A 274 -6.02 -28.24 31.90
N SER A 275 -6.79 -27.17 32.15
CA SER A 275 -8.27 -27.23 32.12
C SER A 275 -8.93 -26.72 30.83
N LEU A 276 -8.20 -26.09 29.90
CA LEU A 276 -8.79 -25.55 28.66
C LEU A 276 -8.93 -26.56 27.52
N HIS A 277 -8.19 -27.68 27.55
CA HIS A 277 -8.29 -28.72 26.52
C HIS A 277 -9.37 -29.77 26.78
N ALA A 278 -10.02 -29.78 27.95
CA ALA A 278 -11.08 -30.74 28.26
C ALA A 278 -12.49 -30.24 27.87
N GLN A 279 -12.63 -28.95 27.53
CA GLN A 279 -13.95 -28.32 27.32
C GLN A 279 -14.30 -28.12 25.84
N GLU A 280 -13.31 -28.12 24.93
CA GLU A 280 -13.54 -28.02 23.48
C GLU A 280 -14.01 -29.36 22.85
N ASP A 281 -13.72 -30.50 23.46
CA ASP A 281 -14.15 -31.82 22.94
C ASP A 281 -15.62 -32.17 23.25
N ALA A 282 -16.26 -31.47 24.19
CA ALA A 282 -17.67 -31.67 24.52
C ALA A 282 -18.61 -30.90 23.55
N ASP A 283 -18.21 -29.72 23.09
CA ASP A 283 -19.05 -28.86 22.25
C ASP A 283 -19.08 -29.28 20.76
N VAL A 284 -18.05 -29.99 20.28
CA VAL A 284 -18.04 -30.54 18.91
C VAL A 284 -18.97 -31.76 18.79
N ARG A 285 -19.23 -32.47 19.90
CA ARG A 285 -20.09 -33.68 19.89
C ARG A 285 -21.59 -33.37 19.92
N MET A 286 -22.00 -32.20 20.40
CA MET A 286 -23.40 -31.78 20.49
C MET A 286 -23.95 -31.12 19.20
N ARG A 287 -23.09 -30.80 18.22
CA ARG A 287 -23.52 -30.16 16.95
C ARG A 287 -23.83 -31.13 15.80
N ARG A 288 -23.70 -32.44 16.01
CA ARG A 288 -23.86 -33.45 14.93
C ARG A 288 -25.16 -34.27 14.99
N GLU A 289 -26.01 -34.08 16.00
CA GLU A 289 -27.29 -34.79 16.11
C GLU A 289 -28.42 -33.82 16.49
N GLY A 290 -29.30 -33.52 15.52
CA GLY A 290 -30.47 -32.64 15.67
C GLY A 290 -30.89 -32.09 14.30
N SER A 291 -31.53 -32.89 13.43
CA SER A 291 -33.00 -33.05 13.36
C SER A 291 -33.69 -31.75 12.90
N LEU A 292 -34.02 -31.62 11.61
CA LEU A 292 -35.32 -31.94 10.98
C LEU A 292 -36.47 -30.95 11.32
N LEU A 293 -37.11 -30.48 10.24
CA LEU A 293 -38.44 -29.85 10.09
C LEU A 293 -38.62 -28.36 10.46
N HIS A 294 -38.80 -27.51 9.44
CA HIS A 294 -40.03 -26.70 9.21
C HIS A 294 -39.85 -25.77 7.97
N GLN A 295 -40.66 -26.00 6.94
CA GLN A 295 -41.78 -25.17 6.48
C GLN A 295 -41.40 -23.95 5.62
N THR A 296 -41.73 -24.09 4.34
CA THR A 296 -41.86 -23.05 3.32
C THR A 296 -43.05 -22.12 3.61
N PRO A 297 -42.90 -20.81 3.32
CA PRO A 297 -44.01 -20.01 2.84
C PRO A 297 -43.83 -19.63 1.37
N THR A 298 -44.96 -19.71 0.69
CA THR A 298 -45.30 -19.23 -0.65
C THR A 298 -44.96 -17.76 -0.89
N SER A 299 -44.53 -17.43 -2.11
CA SER A 299 -44.84 -16.14 -2.74
C SER A 299 -44.57 -16.20 -4.24
N ASP A 300 -45.61 -15.88 -4.99
CA ASP A 300 -45.69 -15.75 -6.43
C ASP A 300 -44.73 -14.73 -7.04
N GLY A 301 -44.47 -14.94 -8.33
CA GLY A 301 -44.27 -13.87 -9.30
C GLY A 301 -42.82 -13.56 -9.66
N PHE A 302 -42.36 -14.12 -10.78
CA PHE A 302 -41.83 -13.38 -11.95
C PHE A 302 -41.18 -14.40 -12.89
N SER A 303 -41.95 -14.83 -13.87
CA SER A 303 -41.49 -15.51 -15.07
C SER A 303 -40.82 -14.53 -16.04
N ASP A 304 -39.94 -15.10 -16.86
CA ASP A 304 -39.39 -14.58 -18.11
C ASP A 304 -38.21 -13.59 -18.02
N ILE A 305 -37.00 -14.16 -18.09
CA ILE A 305 -36.07 -13.91 -19.20
C ILE A 305 -35.27 -15.21 -19.39
N THR A 306 -35.54 -15.88 -20.51
CA THR A 306 -34.80 -17.04 -20.98
C THR A 306 -33.38 -16.65 -21.37
N GLU A 307 -32.42 -17.29 -20.73
CA GLU A 307 -31.03 -17.32 -21.12
C GLU A 307 -30.88 -18.03 -22.47
N LEU A 308 -30.18 -17.37 -23.39
CA LEU A 308 -29.58 -17.96 -24.57
C LEU A 308 -28.28 -18.65 -24.14
N VAL A 309 -28.30 -19.98 -24.09
CA VAL A 309 -27.10 -20.83 -24.04
C VAL A 309 -27.20 -21.87 -25.16
N ASP A 310 -26.23 -21.78 -26.06
CA ASP A 310 -25.58 -22.79 -26.88
C ASP A 310 -26.43 -23.87 -27.58
N ASN A 311 -26.35 -23.92 -28.92
CA ASN A 311 -25.76 -25.10 -29.57
C ASN A 311 -25.52 -24.96 -31.09
N ASP A 312 -24.45 -25.65 -31.50
CA ASP A 312 -24.23 -26.37 -32.77
C ASP A 312 -23.89 -25.62 -34.06
N ASN A 313 -22.58 -25.50 -34.28
CA ASN A 313 -21.83 -26.43 -35.14
C ASN A 313 -22.56 -26.99 -36.38
N THR A 314 -22.21 -26.47 -37.56
CA THR A 314 -22.25 -27.02 -38.95
C THR A 314 -22.27 -25.77 -39.85
N GLU A 315 -21.55 -25.60 -40.95
CA GLU A 315 -21.20 -26.51 -42.03
C GLU A 315 -20.08 -25.80 -42.83
N TYR A 316 -19.00 -26.51 -43.13
CA TYR A 316 -18.00 -26.08 -44.11
C TYR A 316 -18.65 -26.09 -45.49
N LYS A 317 -18.80 -24.93 -46.13
CA LYS A 317 -18.95 -24.84 -47.59
C LYS A 317 -17.91 -23.90 -48.17
N ASN A 318 -16.99 -24.53 -48.91
CA ASN A 318 -16.07 -23.93 -49.83
C ASN A 318 -16.83 -23.11 -50.87
N ASP A 319 -16.50 -21.82 -51.02
CA ASP A 319 -16.70 -21.12 -52.27
C ASP A 319 -15.41 -20.41 -52.67
N ALA A 320 -14.72 -21.08 -53.59
CA ALA A 320 -13.70 -20.49 -54.43
C ALA A 320 -14.39 -19.66 -55.51
N ARG A 321 -14.23 -18.33 -55.49
CA ARG A 321 -14.04 -17.48 -56.69
C ARG A 321 -13.93 -16.01 -56.33
N VAL A 322 -13.21 -15.30 -57.19
CA VAL A 322 -13.03 -13.85 -57.29
C VAL A 322 -11.81 -13.27 -56.54
N GLN A 323 -10.63 -13.66 -57.03
CA GLN A 323 -9.52 -12.71 -57.16
C GLN A 323 -9.93 -11.62 -58.15
N LYS A 324 -10.19 -10.39 -57.66
CA LYS A 324 -10.20 -9.20 -58.52
C LYS A 324 -8.92 -8.43 -58.25
N ARG A 325 -7.96 -8.61 -59.17
CA ARG A 325 -6.69 -7.89 -59.23
C ARG A 325 -6.93 -6.39 -59.23
N MET A 326 -6.14 -5.71 -58.40
CA MET A 326 -5.92 -4.26 -58.43
C MET A 326 -5.37 -3.85 -59.80
N VAL A 327 -6.06 -2.92 -60.46
CA VAL A 327 -5.54 -2.17 -61.61
C VAL A 327 -4.95 -0.88 -61.06
N LEU A 328 -3.65 -0.68 -61.27
CA LEU A 328 -2.95 0.56 -60.94
C LEU A 328 -3.32 1.65 -61.98
N PRO A 329 -3.44 2.92 -61.56
CA PRO A 329 -3.72 4.02 -62.48
C PRO A 329 -2.51 4.36 -63.38
N PRO A 330 -2.74 4.88 -64.59
CA PRO A 330 -1.68 5.22 -65.53
C PRO A 330 -0.86 6.45 -65.08
N PRO A 331 0.42 6.55 -65.52
CA PRO A 331 1.29 7.66 -65.16
C PRO A 331 0.91 8.95 -65.91
N TYR A 332 1.06 10.08 -65.21
CA TYR A 332 0.84 11.44 -65.72
C TYR A 332 1.82 11.79 -66.84
N GLU A 333 1.32 12.31 -67.96
CA GLU A 333 2.12 12.99 -68.97
C GLU A 333 2.39 14.47 -68.56
N PRO A 334 3.60 15.00 -68.80
CA PRO A 334 3.94 16.38 -68.50
C PRO A 334 3.39 17.33 -69.58
N VAL A 335 2.65 18.34 -69.14
CA VAL A 335 2.25 19.48 -69.97
C VAL A 335 3.48 20.34 -70.25
N MET A 336 3.93 20.40 -71.51
CA MET A 336 4.88 21.42 -71.98
C MET A 336 4.15 22.42 -72.90
N HIS A 337 4.20 23.68 -72.46
CA HIS A 337 4.05 24.97 -73.14
C HIS A 337 3.00 25.17 -74.23
#